data_AF-A0A6P0Y834-F1
#
_entry.id   AF-A0A6P0Y834-F1
#
_cell.length_a   1.000
_cell.length_b   1.000
_cell.length_c   1.000
_cell.angle_alpha   90.00
_cell.angle_beta   90.00
_cell.angle_gamma   90.00
#
_symmetry.space_group_name_H-M   'P 1'
#
loop_
_entity.id
_entity.type
_entity.pdbx_description
1 polymer ?
#
loop_
_entity_poly.entity_id
_entity_poly.type
_entity_poly.pdbx_seq_one_letter_code
_entity_poly.pdbx_strand_id
1 'polypeptide(L)'
;MTALQATVKRVDLAYNAFFKGIRKRPKFKSIRNYSGWTYPDGRQGFKVQIECSQKYTVNCGWVTLNDLGMRLRMRGRFKYWGKPTTCTIVYRPHKDEWYASFSIKTSEPEPLFGSKSPLDYESMVAFDLGCETALTCYDGYGFDSISNPRFDREFAPKIQQASRQLKRKQRPIKGKQKASSRWKKAKRKISKLKAKQSAVRQDWQHKVTTEIASCYDIVVTEKLNVRGMTRKAKKGKRKKQKAGLNRALLDVGFGALNQMALYKILAKGGLHITIDTKKVKPSQRCPSCGTVHREWVQLSNRYHVCDDCGFEIPRDQGSAMVMWNVAADRQPGLGTGLVNRRCSSSTDSTRKHTGSMRQLGQMKRSKSQSADFVDGDLETQSVYTAG
;
A
#
# COMPACT_ATOMS: atom_id res chain seq x y z
N MET A 1 -26.69 -14.88 8.68
CA MET A 1 -26.95 -13.47 8.29
C MET A 1 -26.97 -13.39 6.76
N THR A 2 -27.98 -12.76 6.18
CA THR A 2 -28.13 -12.60 4.71
C THR A 2 -27.31 -11.42 4.17
N ALA A 3 -27.15 -11.35 2.85
CA ALA A 3 -26.43 -10.26 2.19
C ALA A 3 -27.07 -8.87 2.44
N LEU A 4 -28.39 -8.81 2.64
CA LEU A 4 -29.11 -7.58 2.98
C LEU A 4 -28.78 -7.10 4.39
N GLN A 5 -28.74 -8.01 5.37
CA GLN A 5 -28.37 -7.69 6.75
C GLN A 5 -26.94 -7.14 6.86
N ALA A 6 -26.01 -7.66 6.05
CA ALA A 6 -24.64 -7.14 6.00
C ALA A 6 -24.57 -5.68 5.54
N THR A 7 -25.49 -5.25 4.65
CA THR A 7 -25.56 -3.87 4.18
C THR A 7 -26.06 -2.94 5.27
N VAL A 8 -27.11 -3.33 6.01
CA VAL A 8 -27.63 -2.58 7.17
C VAL A 8 -26.55 -2.43 8.25
N LYS A 9 -25.85 -3.52 8.59
CA LYS A 9 -24.76 -3.50 9.57
C LYS A 9 -23.62 -2.55 9.18
N ARG A 10 -23.32 -2.42 7.89
CA ARG A 10 -22.31 -1.45 7.41
C ARG A 10 -22.75 0.00 7.60
N VAL A 11 -24.03 0.27 7.40
CA VAL A 11 -24.60 1.61 7.63
C VAL A 11 -24.51 1.95 9.12
N ASP A 12 -24.97 1.05 9.98
CA ASP A 12 -24.89 1.18 11.44
C ASP A 12 -23.45 1.44 11.92
N LEU A 13 -22.50 0.59 11.52
CA LEU A 13 -21.08 0.77 11.84
C LEU A 13 -20.51 2.12 11.36
N ALA A 14 -20.95 2.60 10.20
CA ALA A 14 -20.50 3.89 9.67
C ALA A 14 -21.06 5.06 10.49
N TYR A 15 -22.31 5.00 10.92
CA TYR A 15 -22.93 6.00 11.79
C TYR A 15 -22.36 5.96 13.20
N ASN A 16 -22.16 4.78 13.79
CA ASN A 16 -21.51 4.63 15.09
C ASN A 16 -20.09 5.22 15.10
N ALA A 17 -19.30 5.00 14.03
CA ALA A 17 -17.98 5.62 13.91
C ALA A 17 -18.05 7.16 13.72
N PHE A 18 -19.12 7.68 13.13
CA PHE A 18 -19.36 9.11 13.00
C PHE A 18 -19.76 9.74 14.34
N PHE A 19 -20.70 9.14 15.08
CA PHE A 19 -21.11 9.60 16.40
C PHE A 19 -19.96 9.58 17.41
N LYS A 20 -19.03 8.61 17.29
CA LYS A 20 -17.78 8.56 18.08
C LYS A 20 -16.72 9.58 17.65
N GLY A 21 -16.96 10.42 16.64
CA GLY A 21 -16.01 11.42 16.14
C GLY A 21 -14.81 10.86 15.37
N ILE A 22 -14.77 9.54 15.11
CA ILE A 22 -13.63 8.87 14.44
C ILE A 22 -13.65 9.17 12.93
N ARG A 23 -14.84 9.32 12.35
CA ARG A 23 -15.04 9.50 10.90
C ARG A 23 -16.01 10.65 10.61
N LYS A 24 -15.93 11.17 9.39
CA LYS A 24 -16.89 12.15 8.88
C LYS A 24 -18.26 11.49 8.64
N ARG A 25 -19.33 12.31 8.60
CA ARG A 25 -20.70 11.89 8.32
C ARG A 25 -20.76 10.92 7.13
N PRO A 26 -21.38 9.74 7.27
CA PRO A 26 -21.50 8.78 6.18
C PRO A 26 -22.20 9.40 4.98
N LYS A 27 -21.74 9.04 3.77
CA LYS A 27 -22.37 9.45 2.51
C LYS A 27 -22.73 8.21 1.71
N PHE A 28 -23.88 8.27 1.03
CA PHE A 28 -24.28 7.20 0.11
C PHE A 28 -23.20 6.97 -0.96
N LYS A 29 -22.83 5.71 -1.18
CA LYS A 29 -21.85 5.37 -2.21
C LYS A 29 -22.58 5.11 -3.52
N SER A 30 -22.23 5.86 -4.56
CA SER A 30 -22.74 5.58 -5.92
C SER A 30 -22.39 4.14 -6.33
N ILE A 31 -23.25 3.52 -7.14
CA ILE A 31 -23.02 2.17 -7.69
C ILE A 31 -21.67 1.99 -8.40
N ARG A 32 -21.09 3.09 -8.92
CA ARG A 32 -19.74 3.09 -9.52
C ARG A 32 -18.62 2.75 -8.52
N ASN A 33 -18.83 3.08 -7.26
CA ASN A 33 -17.87 2.90 -6.16
C ASN A 33 -18.24 1.73 -5.24
N TYR A 34 -19.48 1.25 -5.34
CA TYR A 34 -20.03 0.16 -4.54
C TYR A 34 -21.02 -0.63 -5.40
N SER A 35 -20.51 -1.54 -6.22
CA SER A 35 -21.29 -2.44 -7.08
C SER A 35 -21.04 -3.88 -6.63
N GLY A 36 -21.58 -4.23 -5.47
CA GLY A 36 -21.32 -5.53 -4.86
C GLY A 36 -22.06 -5.72 -3.56
N TRP A 37 -22.01 -6.95 -3.05
CA TRP A 37 -22.63 -7.37 -1.79
C TRP A 37 -21.72 -8.34 -1.05
N THR A 38 -22.07 -8.65 0.20
CA THR A 38 -21.27 -9.53 1.04
C THR A 38 -22.13 -10.54 1.74
N TYR A 39 -21.71 -11.80 1.67
CA TYR A 39 -22.18 -12.88 2.51
C TYR A 39 -21.35 -12.89 3.80
N PRO A 40 -21.95 -12.52 4.95
CA PRO A 40 -21.23 -12.36 6.21
C PRO A 40 -20.98 -13.67 6.97
N ASP A 41 -21.59 -14.77 6.55
CA ASP A 41 -21.39 -16.10 7.13
C ASP A 41 -21.36 -17.15 6.01
N GLY A 42 -20.32 -17.98 5.98
CA GLY A 42 -20.16 -19.11 5.04
C GLY A 42 -21.20 -20.22 5.19
N ARG A 43 -22.08 -20.15 6.18
CA ARG A 43 -23.22 -21.08 6.31
C ARG A 43 -24.44 -20.66 5.49
N GLN A 44 -24.59 -19.38 5.17
CA GLN A 44 -25.77 -18.84 4.50
C GLN A 44 -25.36 -17.99 3.28
N GLY A 45 -25.67 -18.51 2.09
CA GLY A 45 -25.54 -17.81 0.81
C GLY A 45 -24.38 -18.25 -0.08
N PHE A 46 -23.27 -18.75 0.48
CA PHE A 46 -22.21 -19.37 -0.32
C PHE A 46 -21.64 -20.63 0.34
N LYS A 47 -21.12 -21.56 -0.47
CA LYS A 47 -20.36 -22.73 -0.02
C LYS A 47 -19.07 -22.81 -0.82
N VAL A 48 -17.97 -23.17 -0.16
CA VAL A 48 -16.68 -23.42 -0.84
C VAL A 48 -16.32 -24.88 -0.63
N GLN A 49 -16.05 -25.57 -1.73
CA GLN A 49 -15.56 -26.95 -1.75
C GLN A 49 -14.15 -26.92 -2.35
N ILE A 50 -13.18 -27.50 -1.67
CA ILE A 50 -11.84 -27.66 -2.22
C ILE A 50 -11.64 -29.12 -2.60
N GLU A 51 -11.15 -29.34 -3.81
CA GLU A 51 -10.68 -30.64 -4.28
C GLU A 51 -9.15 -30.61 -4.21
N CYS A 52 -8.58 -31.29 -3.22
CA CYS A 52 -7.14 -31.58 -3.24
C CYS A 52 -6.92 -32.80 -4.12
N SER A 53 -6.43 -32.59 -5.35
CA SER A 53 -5.95 -33.68 -6.18
C SER A 53 -4.46 -33.90 -5.92
N GLN A 54 -4.04 -35.11 -5.53
CA GLN A 54 -2.62 -35.47 -5.45
C GLN A 54 -1.91 -35.39 -6.81
N LYS A 55 -2.66 -35.44 -7.93
CA LYS A 55 -2.12 -35.49 -9.30
C LYS A 55 -1.90 -34.11 -9.94
N TYR A 56 -2.52 -33.06 -9.41
CA TYR A 56 -2.37 -31.69 -9.90
C TYR A 56 -2.03 -30.77 -8.73
N THR A 57 -0.89 -30.08 -8.80
CA THR A 57 -0.35 -29.13 -7.81
C THR A 57 -1.16 -27.83 -7.67
N VAL A 58 -2.47 -27.88 -7.95
CA VAL A 58 -3.43 -26.78 -7.84
C VAL A 58 -4.55 -27.21 -6.91
N ASN A 59 -4.75 -26.44 -5.84
CA ASN A 59 -5.96 -26.51 -5.03
C ASN A 59 -7.13 -25.98 -5.86
N CYS A 60 -7.61 -26.76 -6.81
CA CYS A 60 -8.83 -26.44 -7.53
C CYS A 60 -10.02 -26.69 -6.61
N GLY A 61 -11.03 -25.84 -6.72
CA GLY A 61 -12.22 -25.94 -5.88
C GLY A 61 -13.40 -25.33 -6.59
N TRP A 62 -14.53 -25.31 -5.91
CA TRP A 62 -15.77 -24.73 -6.37
C TRP A 62 -16.30 -23.78 -5.32
N VAL A 63 -16.78 -22.62 -5.76
CA VAL A 63 -17.65 -21.77 -4.96
C VAL A 63 -19.06 -21.87 -5.51
N THR A 64 -19.99 -22.25 -4.64
CA THR A 64 -21.42 -22.21 -4.92
C THR A 64 -22.00 -20.96 -4.29
N LEU A 65 -22.72 -20.16 -5.07
CA LEU A 65 -23.53 -19.03 -4.60
C LEU A 65 -24.98 -19.50 -4.64
N ASN A 66 -25.52 -19.85 -3.47
CA ASN A 66 -26.79 -20.57 -3.36
C ASN A 66 -27.97 -19.73 -3.85
N ASP A 67 -27.94 -18.43 -3.57
CA ASP A 67 -28.97 -17.46 -3.97
C ASP A 67 -29.01 -17.22 -5.48
N LEU A 68 -27.89 -17.41 -6.17
CA LEU A 68 -27.79 -17.28 -7.62
C LEU A 68 -27.94 -18.63 -8.35
N GLY A 69 -27.98 -19.75 -7.63
CA GLY A 69 -27.92 -21.09 -8.24
C GLY A 69 -26.64 -21.32 -9.06
N MET A 70 -25.58 -20.56 -8.77
CA MET A 70 -24.34 -20.58 -9.57
C MET A 70 -23.25 -21.39 -8.87
N ARG A 71 -22.57 -22.25 -9.62
CA ARG A 71 -21.36 -22.96 -9.18
C ARG A 71 -20.19 -22.55 -10.07
N LEU A 72 -19.16 -21.95 -9.46
CA LEU A 72 -18.01 -21.38 -10.15
C LEU A 72 -16.74 -22.14 -9.77
N ARG A 73 -15.95 -22.51 -10.78
CA ARG A 73 -14.65 -23.18 -10.57
C ARG A 73 -13.60 -22.17 -10.11
N MET A 74 -12.97 -22.43 -8.99
CA MET A 74 -11.81 -21.73 -8.48
C MET A 74 -10.54 -22.30 -9.14
N ARG A 75 -9.58 -21.43 -9.44
CA ARG A 75 -8.30 -21.79 -10.06
C ARG A 75 -7.13 -21.25 -9.24
N GLY A 76 -6.00 -21.93 -9.32
CA GLY A 76 -4.76 -21.56 -8.65
C GLY A 76 -4.48 -22.40 -7.40
N ARG A 77 -3.40 -22.06 -6.70
CA ARG A 77 -3.01 -22.65 -5.43
C ARG A 77 -3.14 -21.59 -4.34
N PHE A 78 -3.82 -21.93 -3.25
CA PHE A 78 -3.89 -21.05 -2.09
C PHE A 78 -2.56 -21.10 -1.35
N LYS A 79 -2.01 -19.94 -0.98
CA LYS A 79 -0.83 -19.87 -0.12
C LYS A 79 -1.17 -20.39 1.29
N TYR A 80 -2.29 -19.92 1.81
CA TYR A 80 -2.87 -20.35 3.07
C TYR A 80 -4.34 -20.67 2.84
N TRP A 81 -4.84 -21.73 3.46
CA TRP A 81 -6.26 -22.05 3.44
C TRP A 81 -6.76 -22.33 4.85
N GLY A 82 -8.03 -22.04 5.07
CA GLY A 82 -8.72 -22.26 6.33
C GLY A 82 -10.22 -22.15 6.13
N LYS A 83 -10.97 -21.95 7.21
CA LYS A 83 -12.43 -21.85 7.14
C LYS A 83 -12.85 -20.50 6.54
N PRO A 84 -13.54 -20.46 5.38
CA PRO A 84 -14.07 -19.21 4.86
C PRO A 84 -15.13 -18.64 5.82
N THR A 85 -14.98 -17.37 6.17
CA THR A 85 -15.91 -16.67 7.06
C THR A 85 -16.84 -15.76 6.28
N THR A 86 -16.29 -14.99 5.33
CA THR A 86 -17.08 -14.07 4.52
C THR A 86 -16.71 -14.19 3.04
N CYS A 87 -17.69 -13.96 2.16
CA CYS A 87 -17.47 -13.82 0.74
C CYS A 87 -18.05 -12.48 0.29
N THR A 88 -17.24 -11.63 -0.31
CA THR A 88 -17.67 -10.35 -0.87
C THR A 88 -17.59 -10.39 -2.38
N ILE A 89 -18.75 -10.24 -3.03
CA ILE A 89 -18.87 -10.13 -4.48
C ILE A 89 -18.75 -8.65 -4.86
N VAL A 90 -17.81 -8.33 -5.75
CA VAL A 90 -17.56 -6.96 -6.22
C VAL A 90 -17.44 -6.95 -7.73
N TYR A 91 -18.29 -6.17 -8.37
CA TYR A 91 -18.10 -5.77 -9.76
C TYR A 91 -17.12 -4.60 -9.85
N ARG A 92 -16.20 -4.66 -10.81
CA ARG A 92 -15.25 -3.59 -11.12
C ARG A 92 -15.59 -3.02 -12.50
N PRO A 93 -16.39 -1.95 -12.60
CA PRO A 93 -16.86 -1.40 -13.89
C PRO A 93 -15.75 -0.96 -14.84
N HIS A 94 -14.56 -0.63 -14.32
CA HIS A 94 -13.42 -0.22 -15.13
C HIS A 94 -12.67 -1.41 -15.76
N LYS A 95 -12.82 -2.62 -15.21
CA LYS A 95 -12.28 -3.85 -15.77
C LYS A 95 -13.32 -4.68 -16.51
N ASP A 96 -14.61 -4.46 -16.23
CA ASP A 96 -15.72 -5.26 -16.77
C ASP A 96 -15.68 -6.70 -16.21
N GLU A 97 -15.33 -6.82 -14.92
CA GLU A 97 -15.05 -8.09 -14.24
C GLU A 97 -15.73 -8.15 -12.87
N TRP A 98 -16.17 -9.35 -12.50
CA TRP A 98 -16.66 -9.68 -11.17
C TRP A 98 -15.56 -10.38 -10.36
N TYR A 99 -15.47 -10.05 -9.08
CA TYR A 99 -14.51 -10.61 -8.14
C TYR A 99 -15.27 -11.21 -6.95
N ALA A 100 -14.89 -12.42 -6.55
CA ALA A 100 -15.26 -12.99 -5.27
C ALA A 100 -14.05 -12.91 -4.33
N SER A 101 -14.17 -12.14 -3.25
CA SER A 101 -13.13 -11.99 -2.24
C SER A 101 -13.53 -12.73 -0.98
N PHE A 102 -12.71 -13.70 -0.57
CA PHE A 102 -12.94 -14.49 0.63
C PHE A 102 -12.11 -13.94 1.79
N SER A 103 -12.71 -13.83 2.97
CA SER A 103 -11.97 -13.79 4.21
C SER A 103 -11.93 -15.20 4.77
N ILE A 104 -10.73 -15.67 5.11
CA ILE A 104 -10.50 -17.00 5.66
C ILE A 104 -10.00 -16.87 7.09
N LYS A 105 -10.52 -17.72 7.98
CA LYS A 105 -9.92 -17.95 9.29
C LYS A 105 -8.94 -19.10 9.13
N THR A 106 -7.66 -18.81 9.23
CA THR A 106 -6.57 -19.77 9.11
C THR A 106 -6.00 -20.10 10.49
N SER A 107 -5.46 -21.30 10.66
CA SER A 107 -4.70 -21.73 11.84
C SER A 107 -3.21 -21.38 11.74
N GLU A 108 -2.78 -20.86 10.59
CA GLU A 108 -1.42 -20.40 10.36
C GLU A 108 -1.03 -19.35 11.41
N PRO A 109 0.12 -19.50 12.08
CA PRO A 109 0.56 -18.56 13.09
C PRO A 109 0.90 -17.21 12.45
N GLU A 110 0.67 -16.13 13.21
CA GLU A 110 1.22 -14.83 12.85
C GLU A 110 2.76 -14.93 12.82
N PRO A 111 3.43 -14.31 11.83
CA PRO A 111 4.88 -14.37 11.74
C PRO A 111 5.51 -13.76 12.98
N LEU A 112 6.49 -14.47 13.54
CA LEU A 112 7.31 -13.99 14.65
C LEU A 112 8.52 -13.22 14.09
N PHE A 113 9.04 -12.28 14.89
CA PHE A 113 10.10 -11.36 14.46
C PHE A 113 11.21 -11.26 15.50
N GLY A 114 12.40 -10.83 15.06
CA GLY A 114 13.55 -10.62 15.93
C GLY A 114 13.99 -11.91 16.60
N SER A 115 14.28 -11.87 17.90
CA SER A 115 14.70 -13.04 18.68
C SER A 115 13.65 -14.15 18.77
N LYS A 116 12.41 -13.89 18.36
CA LYS A 116 11.32 -14.89 18.31
C LYS A 116 11.12 -15.47 16.90
N SER A 117 11.79 -14.92 15.89
CA SER A 117 11.72 -15.42 14.53
C SER A 117 12.34 -16.82 14.46
N PRO A 118 11.78 -17.74 13.66
CA PRO A 118 12.41 -19.03 13.38
C PRO A 118 13.56 -18.91 12.37
N LEU A 119 13.81 -17.72 11.81
CA LEU A 119 14.89 -17.48 10.87
C LEU A 119 16.18 -17.14 11.59
N ASP A 120 17.24 -17.86 11.24
CA ASP A 120 18.62 -17.43 11.45
C ASP A 120 18.89 -16.35 10.39
N TYR A 121 19.04 -15.09 10.82
CA TYR A 121 19.15 -13.93 9.92
C TYR A 121 20.50 -13.88 9.19
N GLU A 122 20.75 -14.83 8.30
CA GLU A 122 22.05 -15.04 7.64
C GLU A 122 22.17 -14.27 6.33
N SER A 123 21.05 -14.06 5.63
CA SER A 123 21.03 -13.46 4.31
C SER A 123 20.44 -12.04 4.34
N MET A 124 21.18 -11.06 3.82
CA MET A 124 20.76 -9.66 3.77
C MET A 124 21.02 -9.04 2.41
N VAL A 125 20.03 -8.37 1.84
CA VAL A 125 20.19 -7.56 0.63
C VAL A 125 19.76 -6.12 0.86
N ALA A 126 20.55 -5.18 0.37
CA ALA A 126 20.13 -3.80 0.20
C ALA A 126 19.82 -3.53 -1.27
N PHE A 127 18.75 -2.79 -1.56
CA PHE A 127 18.48 -2.36 -2.93
C PHE A 127 18.10 -0.88 -3.05
N ASP A 128 18.57 -0.28 -4.13
CA ASP A 128 18.17 1.04 -4.61
C ASP A 128 17.15 0.93 -5.76
N LEU A 129 16.19 1.85 -5.80
CA LEU A 129 15.10 1.85 -6.78
C LEU A 129 15.33 2.91 -7.87
N GLY A 130 15.49 2.47 -9.11
CA GLY A 130 15.78 3.32 -10.26
C GLY A 130 14.70 3.35 -11.35
N CYS A 131 14.78 4.36 -12.23
CA CYS A 131 13.95 4.43 -13.44
C CYS A 131 14.65 3.84 -14.68
N GLU A 132 15.97 3.67 -14.62
CA GLU A 132 16.77 3.07 -15.68
C GLU A 132 16.87 1.57 -15.46
N THR A 133 17.55 1.17 -14.39
CA THR A 133 17.48 -0.13 -13.73
C THR A 133 16.41 -0.06 -12.66
N ALA A 134 15.52 -1.05 -12.58
CA ALA A 134 14.43 -1.00 -11.60
C ALA A 134 14.93 -1.20 -10.17
N LEU A 135 15.82 -2.16 -9.97
CA LEU A 135 16.48 -2.44 -8.69
C LEU A 135 17.97 -2.66 -8.92
N THR A 136 18.80 -2.00 -8.11
CA THR A 136 20.23 -2.31 -7.99
C THR A 136 20.44 -2.88 -6.59
N CYS A 137 20.89 -4.11 -6.50
CA CYS A 137 20.99 -4.89 -5.27
C CYS A 137 22.45 -5.09 -4.86
N TYR A 138 22.70 -5.15 -3.55
CA TYR A 138 23.97 -5.55 -2.97
C TYR A 138 23.70 -6.44 -1.76
N ASP A 139 24.28 -7.64 -1.74
CA ASP A 139 24.04 -8.67 -0.71
C ASP A 139 25.18 -8.77 0.33
N GLY A 140 26.25 -8.00 0.16
CA GLY A 140 27.46 -8.07 0.96
C GLY A 140 28.63 -8.76 0.27
N TYR A 141 28.36 -9.50 -0.81
CA TYR A 141 29.35 -10.21 -1.61
C TYR A 141 29.46 -9.65 -3.04
N GLY A 142 28.33 -9.29 -3.64
CA GLY A 142 28.28 -8.84 -5.03
C GLY A 142 27.08 -7.93 -5.34
N PHE A 143 27.06 -7.43 -6.58
CA PHE A 143 25.97 -6.60 -7.09
C PHE A 143 25.11 -7.36 -8.08
N ASP A 144 23.81 -7.22 -7.92
CA ASP A 144 22.82 -7.70 -8.89
C ASP A 144 21.96 -6.54 -9.39
N SER A 145 21.34 -6.72 -10.56
CA SER A 145 20.45 -5.70 -11.10
C SER A 145 19.22 -6.30 -11.77
N ILE A 146 18.08 -5.68 -11.52
CA ILE A 146 16.80 -6.05 -12.14
C ILE A 146 16.43 -4.95 -13.13
N SER A 147 16.37 -5.32 -14.40
CA SER A 147 16.05 -4.40 -15.48
C SER A 147 14.63 -3.81 -15.34
N ASN A 148 14.43 -2.59 -15.84
CA ASN A 148 13.11 -1.99 -15.94
C ASN A 148 12.39 -2.51 -17.20
N PRO A 149 11.24 -3.22 -17.09
CA PRO A 149 10.51 -3.73 -18.25
C PRO A 149 9.88 -2.63 -19.11
N ARG A 150 9.74 -1.41 -18.57
CA ARG A 150 9.20 -0.22 -19.26
C ARG A 150 7.85 -0.48 -19.94
N PHE A 151 6.89 -1.03 -19.18
CA PHE A 151 5.54 -1.36 -19.65
C PHE A 151 4.88 -0.21 -20.42
N ASP A 152 5.11 1.05 -20.03
CA ASP A 152 4.54 2.20 -20.73
C ASP A 152 4.94 2.27 -22.21
N ARG A 153 6.14 1.78 -22.60
CA ARG A 153 6.56 1.74 -24.02
C ARG A 153 5.62 0.90 -24.87
N GLU A 154 5.14 -0.23 -24.34
CA GLU A 154 4.23 -1.13 -25.06
C GLU A 154 2.77 -0.61 -25.04
N PHE A 155 2.30 -0.12 -23.89
CA PHE A 155 0.90 0.22 -23.68
C PHE A 155 0.55 1.66 -24.09
N ALA A 156 1.47 2.62 -24.01
CA ALA A 156 1.18 4.02 -24.29
C ALA A 156 0.70 4.26 -25.73
N PRO A 157 1.33 3.70 -26.79
CA PRO A 157 0.84 3.87 -28.16
C PRO A 157 -0.61 3.36 -28.33
N LYS A 158 -0.90 2.18 -27.79
CA LYS A 158 -2.25 1.55 -27.82
C LYS A 158 -3.28 2.43 -27.10
N ILE A 159 -2.92 2.95 -25.92
CA ILE A 159 -3.77 3.86 -25.13
C ILE A 159 -3.99 5.17 -25.87
N GLN A 160 -2.96 5.74 -26.50
CA GLN A 160 -3.06 6.99 -27.26
C GLN A 160 -3.98 6.85 -28.48
N GLN A 161 -3.84 5.77 -29.25
CA GLN A 161 -4.71 5.48 -30.38
C GLN A 161 -6.18 5.35 -29.94
N ALA A 162 -6.46 4.57 -28.89
CA ALA A 162 -7.80 4.46 -28.32
C ALA A 162 -8.33 5.80 -27.76
N SER A 163 -7.45 6.63 -27.22
CA SER A 163 -7.79 7.98 -26.74
C SER A 163 -8.15 8.93 -27.88
N ARG A 164 -7.47 8.86 -29.03
CA ARG A 164 -7.85 9.62 -30.24
C ARG A 164 -9.25 9.25 -30.71
N GLN A 165 -9.58 7.95 -30.72
CA GLN A 165 -10.92 7.48 -31.07
C GLN A 165 -11.99 7.99 -30.10
N LEU A 166 -11.70 8.01 -28.79
CA LEU A 166 -12.62 8.55 -27.78
C LEU A 166 -12.86 10.06 -27.96
N LYS A 167 -11.81 10.83 -28.30
CA LYS A 167 -11.92 12.28 -28.55
C LYS A 167 -12.85 12.62 -29.71
N ARG A 168 -12.92 11.76 -30.73
CA ARG A 168 -13.85 11.89 -31.86
C ARG A 168 -15.31 11.57 -31.50
N LYS A 169 -15.61 11.16 -30.27
CA LYS A 169 -16.97 10.86 -29.81
C LYS A 169 -17.47 12.00 -28.92
N GLN A 170 -18.74 12.37 -29.06
CA GLN A 170 -19.37 13.37 -28.22
C GLN A 170 -19.27 12.96 -26.74
N ARG A 171 -18.65 13.84 -25.94
CA ARG A 171 -18.48 13.62 -24.50
C ARG A 171 -19.82 13.87 -23.79
N PRO A 172 -20.26 12.97 -22.89
CA PRO A 172 -21.47 13.21 -22.11
C PRO A 172 -21.30 14.42 -21.20
N ILE A 173 -22.31 15.29 -21.19
CA ILE A 173 -22.42 16.38 -20.23
C ILE A 173 -22.98 15.80 -18.93
N LYS A 174 -22.19 15.86 -17.86
CA LYS A 174 -22.56 15.30 -16.55
C LYS A 174 -23.87 15.95 -16.07
N GLY A 175 -24.88 15.11 -15.80
CA GLY A 175 -26.19 15.57 -15.30
C GLY A 175 -27.18 16.02 -16.36
N LYS A 176 -26.76 16.21 -17.63
CA LYS A 176 -27.65 16.65 -18.71
C LYS A 176 -27.87 15.58 -19.77
N GLN A 177 -26.82 14.84 -20.15
CA GLN A 177 -26.89 13.89 -21.27
C GLN A 177 -26.27 12.54 -20.90
N LYS A 178 -27.01 11.47 -21.19
CA LYS A 178 -26.52 10.10 -21.05
C LYS A 178 -25.40 9.84 -22.06
N ALA A 179 -24.39 9.09 -21.65
CA ALA A 179 -23.30 8.72 -22.57
C ALA A 179 -23.79 7.74 -23.64
N SER A 180 -23.50 8.04 -24.91
CA SER A 180 -23.82 7.16 -26.03
C SER A 180 -23.13 5.80 -25.90
N SER A 181 -23.73 4.74 -26.46
CA SER A 181 -23.16 3.39 -26.45
C SER A 181 -21.75 3.37 -27.06
N ARG A 182 -21.56 4.06 -28.19
CA ARG A 182 -20.27 4.21 -28.87
C ARG A 182 -19.21 4.89 -27.99
N TRP A 183 -19.56 5.94 -27.25
CA TRP A 183 -18.64 6.59 -26.31
C TRP A 183 -18.26 5.67 -25.15
N LYS A 184 -19.23 4.95 -24.57
CA LYS A 184 -19.00 3.98 -23.50
C LYS A 184 -18.04 2.87 -23.97
N LYS A 185 -18.24 2.33 -25.18
CA LYS A 185 -17.37 1.31 -25.79
C LYS A 185 -15.93 1.80 -25.96
N ALA A 186 -15.74 3.01 -26.50
CA ALA A 186 -14.42 3.61 -26.67
C ALA A 186 -13.71 3.85 -25.32
N LYS A 187 -14.43 4.36 -24.31
CA LYS A 187 -13.88 4.55 -22.97
C LYS A 187 -13.51 3.22 -22.31
N ARG A 188 -14.34 2.18 -22.48
CA ARG A 188 -14.06 0.83 -21.96
C ARG A 188 -12.78 0.25 -22.55
N LYS A 189 -12.51 0.46 -23.85
CA LYS A 189 -11.25 0.03 -24.49
C LYS A 189 -10.02 0.63 -23.80
N ILE A 190 -10.03 1.92 -23.48
CA ILE A 190 -8.94 2.58 -22.75
C ILE A 190 -8.79 2.00 -21.35
N SER A 191 -9.91 1.78 -20.64
CA SER A 191 -9.89 1.20 -19.30
C SER A 191 -9.33 -0.21 -19.28
N LYS A 192 -9.68 -1.07 -20.25
CA LYS A 192 -9.13 -2.42 -20.41
C LYS A 192 -7.61 -2.40 -20.66
N LEU A 193 -7.12 -1.52 -21.54
CA LEU A 193 -5.67 -1.39 -21.78
C LEU A 193 -4.91 -0.96 -20.52
N LYS A 194 -5.41 0.03 -19.78
CA LYS A 194 -4.81 0.46 -18.51
C LYS A 194 -4.87 -0.61 -17.43
N ALA A 195 -5.96 -1.37 -17.37
CA ALA A 195 -6.09 -2.49 -16.44
C ALA A 195 -5.07 -3.58 -16.77
N LYS A 196 -4.88 -3.90 -18.06
CA LYS A 196 -3.86 -4.85 -18.52
C LYS A 196 -2.44 -4.38 -18.18
N GLN A 197 -2.09 -3.12 -18.47
CA GLN A 197 -0.79 -2.55 -18.08
C GLN A 197 -0.55 -2.67 -16.57
N SER A 198 -1.57 -2.35 -15.76
CA SER A 198 -1.46 -2.47 -14.30
C SER A 198 -1.31 -3.92 -13.84
N ALA A 199 -1.97 -4.88 -14.48
CA ALA A 199 -1.90 -6.29 -14.14
C ALA A 199 -0.53 -6.89 -14.50
N VAL A 200 -0.02 -6.61 -15.69
CA VAL A 200 1.32 -7.05 -16.14
C VAL A 200 2.41 -6.48 -15.23
N ARG A 201 2.32 -5.19 -14.88
CA ARG A 201 3.23 -4.59 -13.91
C ARG A 201 3.14 -5.27 -12.54
N GLN A 202 1.94 -5.49 -12.02
CA GLN A 202 1.76 -6.16 -10.72
C GLN A 202 2.34 -7.58 -10.73
N ASP A 203 2.12 -8.35 -11.80
CA ASP A 203 2.70 -9.68 -11.97
C ASP A 203 4.23 -9.64 -11.86
N TRP A 204 4.89 -8.76 -12.63
CA TRP A 204 6.33 -8.57 -12.55
C TRP A 204 6.79 -8.15 -11.15
N GLN A 205 6.11 -7.18 -10.52
CA GLN A 205 6.43 -6.75 -9.14
C GLN A 205 6.30 -7.91 -8.14
N HIS A 206 5.27 -8.75 -8.29
CA HIS A 206 5.10 -9.93 -7.45
C HIS A 206 6.21 -10.96 -7.68
N LYS A 207 6.63 -11.22 -8.92
CA LYS A 207 7.73 -12.16 -9.20
C LYS A 207 9.03 -11.68 -8.56
N VAL A 208 9.43 -10.45 -8.85
CA VAL A 208 10.65 -9.83 -8.30
C VAL A 208 10.68 -9.84 -6.77
N THR A 209 9.59 -9.40 -6.13
CA THR A 209 9.57 -9.35 -4.66
C THR A 209 9.40 -10.72 -4.01
N THR A 210 8.90 -11.73 -4.74
CA THR A 210 8.90 -13.12 -4.26
C THR A 210 10.30 -13.69 -4.30
N GLU A 211 11.04 -13.45 -5.39
CA GLU A 211 12.43 -13.88 -5.56
C GLU A 211 13.34 -13.28 -4.48
N ILE A 212 13.23 -11.96 -4.24
CA ILE A 212 13.95 -11.30 -3.13
C ILE A 212 13.59 -11.96 -1.79
N ALA A 213 12.29 -12.21 -1.54
CA ALA A 213 11.87 -12.79 -0.27
C ALA A 213 12.22 -14.28 -0.10
N SER A 214 12.44 -15.02 -1.19
CA SER A 214 12.93 -16.40 -1.11
C SER A 214 14.43 -16.47 -0.82
N CYS A 215 15.22 -15.51 -1.32
CA CYS A 215 16.67 -15.55 -1.18
C CYS A 215 17.20 -14.84 0.07
N TYR A 216 16.48 -13.84 0.60
CA TYR A 216 17.01 -12.96 1.65
C TYR A 216 16.08 -12.86 2.87
N ASP A 217 16.65 -12.91 4.07
CA ASP A 217 15.93 -12.81 5.35
C ASP A 217 15.80 -11.37 5.81
N ILE A 218 16.81 -10.56 5.50
CA ILE A 218 16.81 -9.12 5.73
C ILE A 218 16.81 -8.39 4.40
N VAL A 219 15.88 -7.44 4.26
CA VAL A 219 15.83 -6.52 3.13
C VAL A 219 16.02 -5.11 3.62
N VAL A 220 16.94 -4.38 3.00
CA VAL A 220 17.26 -3.00 3.30
C VAL A 220 16.90 -2.13 2.10
N THR A 221 16.15 -1.06 2.33
CA THR A 221 15.78 -0.11 1.27
C THR A 221 15.65 1.30 1.83
N GLU A 222 15.70 2.29 0.96
CA GLU A 222 15.53 3.68 1.36
C GLU A 222 14.08 4.07 1.66
N LYS A 223 13.93 5.03 2.58
CA LYS A 223 12.64 5.67 2.88
C LYS A 223 12.23 6.62 1.76
N LEU A 224 11.56 6.08 0.75
CA LEU A 224 11.07 6.87 -0.37
C LEU A 224 9.76 7.60 -0.08
N ASN A 225 9.76 8.93 -0.20
CA ASN A 225 8.53 9.71 -0.27
C ASN A 225 7.95 9.69 -1.70
N VAL A 226 7.48 8.52 -2.13
CA VAL A 226 6.95 8.29 -3.49
C VAL A 226 5.80 9.26 -3.83
N ARG A 227 4.96 9.62 -2.85
CA ARG A 227 3.89 10.61 -3.02
C ARG A 227 4.44 12.01 -3.35
N GLY A 228 5.50 12.42 -2.64
CA GLY A 228 6.20 13.66 -2.93
C GLY A 228 6.89 13.63 -4.30
N MET A 229 7.58 12.53 -4.60
CA MET A 229 8.31 12.34 -5.86
C MET A 229 7.37 12.35 -7.07
N THR A 230 6.18 11.77 -6.96
CA THR A 230 5.22 11.70 -8.09
C THR A 230 4.28 12.90 -8.17
N ARG A 231 4.47 13.92 -7.32
CA ARG A 231 3.67 15.16 -7.36
C ARG A 231 3.86 15.86 -8.70
N LYS A 232 2.76 16.34 -9.26
CA LYS A 232 2.78 17.16 -10.48
C LYS A 232 3.48 18.49 -10.20
N ALA A 233 4.29 18.96 -11.15
CA ALA A 233 4.83 20.31 -11.12
C ALA A 233 3.69 21.34 -11.25
N LYS A 234 3.72 22.40 -10.42
CA LYS A 234 2.67 23.42 -10.38
C LYS A 234 2.74 24.39 -11.58
N LYS A 235 3.92 24.91 -11.93
CA LYS A 235 4.18 25.83 -13.07
C LYS A 235 5.64 25.71 -13.55
N GLY A 236 5.97 26.24 -14.75
CA GLY A 236 7.36 26.42 -15.23
C GLY A 236 7.84 25.50 -16.36
N LYS A 237 9.01 25.84 -16.95
CA LYS A 237 9.64 25.19 -18.12
C LYS A 237 9.90 23.68 -17.93
N ARG A 238 10.12 23.22 -16.69
CA ARG A 238 10.42 21.80 -16.35
C ARG A 238 9.19 20.89 -16.20
N LYS A 239 7.97 21.37 -16.46
CA LYS A 239 6.73 20.59 -16.29
C LYS A 239 6.70 19.30 -17.12
N LYS A 240 7.16 19.35 -18.38
CA LYS A 240 7.18 18.20 -19.29
C LYS A 240 8.18 17.13 -18.84
N GLN A 241 9.41 17.55 -18.50
CA GLN A 241 10.43 16.67 -17.92
C GLN A 241 9.92 16.00 -16.64
N LYS A 242 9.32 16.77 -15.73
CA LYS A 242 8.75 16.22 -14.48
C LYS A 242 7.62 15.23 -14.74
N ALA A 243 6.75 15.49 -15.71
CA ALA A 243 5.71 14.56 -16.10
C ALA A 243 6.28 13.24 -16.66
N GLY A 244 7.36 13.32 -17.45
CA GLY A 244 8.10 12.17 -17.96
C GLY A 244 8.70 11.32 -16.83
N LEU A 245 9.39 11.96 -15.88
CA LEU A 245 9.95 11.28 -14.70
C LEU A 245 8.86 10.64 -13.85
N ASN A 246 7.76 11.36 -13.58
CA ASN A 246 6.64 10.81 -12.82
C ASN A 246 6.02 9.59 -13.52
N ARG A 247 5.97 9.60 -14.86
CA ARG A 247 5.51 8.45 -15.64
C ARG A 247 6.45 7.27 -15.47
N ALA A 248 7.76 7.46 -15.59
CA ALA A 248 8.75 6.40 -15.39
C ALA A 248 8.69 5.80 -13.97
N LEU A 249 8.61 6.64 -12.93
CA LEU A 249 8.47 6.20 -11.53
C LEU A 249 7.20 5.36 -11.30
N LEU A 250 6.07 5.77 -11.91
CA LEU A 250 4.79 5.05 -11.81
C LEU A 250 4.73 3.79 -12.69
N ASP A 251 5.61 3.70 -13.68
CA ASP A 251 5.73 2.52 -14.54
C ASP A 251 6.48 1.40 -13.82
N VAL A 252 7.51 1.71 -13.04
CA VAL A 252 8.15 0.74 -12.12
C VAL A 252 7.27 0.49 -10.90
N GLY A 253 6.67 1.55 -10.34
CA GLY A 253 5.76 1.46 -9.21
C GLY A 253 6.44 1.24 -7.86
N PHE A 254 7.44 2.07 -7.54
CA PHE A 254 8.30 2.01 -6.34
C PHE A 254 7.53 1.74 -5.04
N GLY A 255 6.46 2.48 -4.80
CA GLY A 255 5.68 2.32 -3.57
C GLY A 255 5.01 0.94 -3.44
N ALA A 256 4.61 0.34 -4.57
CA ALA A 256 4.04 -1.00 -4.58
C ALA A 256 5.12 -2.07 -4.40
N LEU A 257 6.29 -1.93 -5.06
CA LEU A 257 7.43 -2.82 -4.88
C LEU A 257 7.87 -2.87 -3.41
N ASN A 258 8.12 -1.72 -2.78
CA ASN A 258 8.54 -1.69 -1.37
C ASN A 258 7.48 -2.27 -0.43
N GLN A 259 6.20 -1.98 -0.68
CA GLN A 259 5.14 -2.61 0.11
C GLN A 259 5.08 -4.13 -0.09
N MET A 260 5.31 -4.61 -1.31
CA MET A 260 5.31 -6.03 -1.62
C MET A 260 6.51 -6.76 -1.01
N ALA A 261 7.71 -6.19 -1.11
CA ALA A 261 8.89 -6.70 -0.42
C ALA A 261 8.65 -6.75 1.10
N LEU A 262 8.17 -5.64 1.67
CA LEU A 262 7.85 -5.54 3.11
C LEU A 262 6.92 -6.68 3.57
N TYR A 263 5.72 -6.83 3.00
CA TYR A 263 4.80 -7.83 3.55
C TYR A 263 5.29 -9.27 3.30
N LYS A 264 6.07 -9.54 2.24
CA LYS A 264 6.57 -10.89 1.95
C LYS A 264 7.70 -11.31 2.87
N ILE A 265 8.64 -10.39 3.11
CA ILE A 265 9.71 -10.58 4.08
C ILE A 265 9.12 -10.77 5.47
N LEU A 266 8.18 -9.90 5.86
CA LEU A 266 7.53 -10.02 7.16
C LEU A 266 6.73 -11.33 7.28
N ALA A 267 6.07 -11.79 6.21
CA ALA A 267 5.29 -13.02 6.23
C ALA A 267 6.11 -14.30 6.49
N LYS A 268 7.43 -14.26 6.33
CA LYS A 268 8.32 -15.38 6.69
C LYS A 268 9.08 -15.18 8.01
N GLY A 269 8.82 -14.08 8.73
CA GLY A 269 9.58 -13.69 9.94
C GLY A 269 10.85 -12.87 9.68
N GLY A 270 11.08 -12.52 8.42
CA GLY A 270 12.22 -11.70 8.00
C GLY A 270 12.12 -10.25 8.46
N LEU A 271 13.20 -9.49 8.28
CA LEU A 271 13.28 -8.07 8.64
C LEU A 271 13.33 -7.18 7.42
N HIS A 272 12.52 -6.13 7.40
CA HIS A 272 12.55 -5.10 6.37
C HIS A 272 12.99 -3.77 6.97
N ILE A 273 14.25 -3.41 6.74
CA ILE A 273 14.88 -2.21 7.28
C ILE A 273 14.72 -1.07 6.28
N THR A 274 14.23 0.07 6.77
CA THR A 274 14.06 1.28 5.96
C THR A 274 15.00 2.37 6.43
N ILE A 275 15.88 2.82 5.53
CA ILE A 275 16.92 3.81 5.83
C ILE A 275 16.43 5.23 5.61
N ASP A 276 16.69 6.11 6.58
CA ASP A 276 16.43 7.55 6.43
C ASP A 276 17.51 8.20 5.55
N THR A 277 17.14 8.49 4.30
CA THR A 277 18.02 9.07 3.29
C THR A 277 18.53 10.45 3.66
N LYS A 278 17.80 11.22 4.49
CA LYS A 278 18.24 12.57 4.87
C LYS A 278 19.44 12.53 5.81
N LYS A 279 19.50 11.51 6.67
CA LYS A 279 20.58 11.32 7.63
C LYS A 279 21.77 10.63 6.97
N VAL A 280 21.51 9.55 6.23
CA VAL A 280 22.57 8.71 5.66
C VAL A 280 23.16 9.29 4.38
N LYS A 281 22.32 9.92 3.55
CA LYS A 281 22.66 10.40 2.20
C LYS A 281 23.35 9.33 1.32
N PRO A 282 22.71 8.17 1.08
CA PRO A 282 23.35 7.04 0.38
C PRO A 282 23.92 7.41 -0.99
N SER A 283 23.22 8.24 -1.77
CA SER A 283 23.65 8.65 -3.11
C SER A 283 24.73 9.73 -3.14
N GLN A 284 25.30 10.10 -1.99
CA GLN A 284 26.33 11.14 -1.85
C GLN A 284 27.47 10.66 -0.94
N ARG A 285 27.34 9.48 -0.33
CA ARG A 285 28.29 8.98 0.67
C ARG A 285 29.18 7.95 0.01
N CYS A 286 30.48 8.07 0.19
CA CYS A 286 31.42 7.04 -0.21
C CYS A 286 31.20 5.78 0.66
N PRO A 287 30.95 4.60 0.06
CA PRO A 287 30.79 3.37 0.84
C PRO A 287 32.10 2.93 1.50
N SER A 288 33.26 3.32 0.95
CA SER A 288 34.59 2.96 1.46
C SER A 288 35.03 3.82 2.65
N CYS A 289 35.20 5.14 2.48
CA CYS A 289 35.71 6.01 3.56
C CYS A 289 34.60 6.72 4.37
N GLY A 290 33.36 6.73 3.87
CA GLY A 290 32.25 7.39 4.54
C GLY A 290 32.12 8.89 4.29
N THR A 291 33.02 9.54 3.55
CA THR A 291 32.90 10.97 3.22
C THR A 291 31.63 11.25 2.41
N VAL A 292 31.01 12.41 2.67
CA VAL A 292 29.83 12.89 1.95
C VAL A 292 30.23 13.95 0.92
N HIS A 293 30.13 13.57 -0.34
CA HIS A 293 30.38 14.37 -1.54
C HIS A 293 29.11 15.09 -1.98
N ARG A 294 29.09 16.43 -1.90
CA ARG A 294 27.87 17.22 -2.21
C ARG A 294 27.60 17.25 -3.72
N GLU A 295 28.64 17.19 -4.52
CA GLU A 295 28.67 17.21 -5.98
C GLU A 295 28.05 15.95 -6.59
N TRP A 296 28.09 14.81 -5.88
CA TRP A 296 27.45 13.55 -6.30
C TRP A 296 25.91 13.63 -6.32
N VAL A 297 25.31 14.69 -5.76
CA VAL A 297 23.86 14.91 -5.79
C VAL A 297 23.30 15.00 -7.21
N GLN A 298 24.10 15.46 -8.18
CA GLN A 298 23.66 15.70 -9.55
C GLN A 298 23.26 14.39 -10.24
N LEU A 299 22.04 14.33 -10.78
CA LEU A 299 21.51 13.12 -11.44
C LEU A 299 22.25 12.73 -12.72
N SER A 300 22.95 13.66 -13.35
CA SER A 300 23.84 13.43 -14.50
C SER A 300 25.11 12.67 -14.09
N ASN A 301 25.53 12.78 -12.83
CA ASN A 301 26.63 12.01 -12.31
C ASN A 301 26.15 10.58 -12.02
N ARG A 302 26.53 9.64 -12.91
CA ARG A 302 26.18 8.21 -12.84
C ARG A 302 27.33 7.35 -12.28
N TYR A 303 28.52 7.92 -12.13
CA TYR A 303 29.73 7.21 -11.71
C TYR A 303 30.53 8.08 -10.74
N HIS A 304 30.78 7.55 -9.55
CA HIS A 304 31.40 8.26 -8.45
C HIS A 304 32.86 7.87 -8.32
N VAL A 305 33.72 8.86 -8.17
CA VAL A 305 35.14 8.73 -7.79
C VAL A 305 35.32 9.56 -6.53
N CYS A 306 35.81 8.94 -5.47
CA CYS A 306 36.00 9.58 -4.17
C CYS A 306 37.33 10.31 -4.11
N ASP A 307 37.28 11.64 -3.93
CA ASP A 307 38.49 12.47 -3.85
C ASP A 307 39.36 12.16 -2.61
N ASP A 308 38.77 11.59 -1.55
CA ASP A 308 39.49 11.30 -0.29
C ASP A 308 40.19 9.94 -0.28
N CYS A 309 39.63 8.92 -0.95
CA CYS A 309 40.14 7.55 -0.88
C CYS A 309 40.31 6.86 -2.24
N GLY A 310 40.03 7.55 -3.35
CA GLY A 310 40.13 7.02 -4.71
C GLY A 310 39.09 5.96 -5.06
N PHE A 311 38.15 5.63 -4.17
CA PHE A 311 37.16 4.58 -4.43
C PHE A 311 36.22 4.96 -5.58
N GLU A 312 36.03 4.02 -6.51
CA GLU A 312 35.20 4.21 -7.70
C GLU A 312 34.01 3.26 -7.72
N ILE A 313 32.82 3.77 -8.03
CA ILE A 313 31.61 2.96 -8.14
C ILE A 313 30.50 3.64 -8.94
N PRO A 314 29.69 2.90 -9.72
CA PRO A 314 28.42 3.40 -10.21
C PRO A 314 27.52 3.91 -9.09
N ARG A 315 26.88 5.05 -9.29
CA ARG A 315 26.06 5.73 -8.26
C ARG A 315 25.01 4.83 -7.60
N ASP A 316 24.28 4.09 -8.42
CA ASP A 316 23.15 3.26 -7.93
C ASP A 316 23.69 2.06 -7.12
N GLN A 317 24.86 1.52 -7.49
CA GLN A 317 25.58 0.48 -6.73
C GLN A 317 26.13 1.02 -5.42
N GLY A 318 26.79 2.18 -5.43
CA GLY A 318 27.28 2.84 -4.23
C GLY A 318 26.16 3.13 -3.23
N SER A 319 25.00 3.55 -3.71
CA SER A 319 23.82 3.78 -2.87
C SER A 319 23.35 2.50 -2.17
N ALA A 320 23.27 1.37 -2.89
CA ALA A 320 22.93 0.06 -2.33
C ALA A 320 23.98 -0.41 -1.30
N MET A 321 25.26 -0.28 -1.62
CA MET A 321 26.37 -0.66 -0.75
C MET A 321 26.39 0.15 0.56
N VAL A 322 26.21 1.48 0.49
CA VAL A 322 26.07 2.31 1.70
C VAL A 322 24.88 1.85 2.53
N MET A 323 23.73 1.56 1.91
CA MET A 323 22.56 1.10 2.65
C MET A 323 22.82 -0.23 3.38
N TRP A 324 23.46 -1.18 2.71
CA TRP A 324 23.86 -2.45 3.29
C TRP A 324 24.85 -2.24 4.45
N ASN A 325 25.90 -1.45 4.23
CA ASN A 325 26.91 -1.15 5.25
C ASN A 325 26.30 -0.52 6.49
N VAL A 326 25.32 0.38 6.35
CA VAL A 326 24.67 0.97 7.53
C VAL A 326 23.75 -0.04 8.24
N ALA A 327 23.14 -0.98 7.52
CA ALA A 327 22.36 -2.05 8.14
C ALA A 327 23.24 -3.10 8.84
N ALA A 328 24.48 -3.30 8.35
CA ALA A 328 25.48 -4.19 8.94
C ALA A 328 26.34 -3.53 10.04
N ASP A 329 26.13 -2.24 10.34
CA ASP A 329 27.00 -1.42 11.20
C ASP A 329 28.46 -1.28 10.73
N ARG A 330 28.67 -1.42 9.42
CA ARG A 330 29.99 -1.37 8.78
C ARG A 330 30.26 -0.05 8.06
N GLN A 331 29.30 0.90 8.06
CA GLN A 331 29.46 2.14 7.31
C GLN A 331 30.36 3.14 8.04
N PRO A 332 31.51 3.53 7.46
CA PRO A 332 32.39 4.50 8.09
C PRO A 332 31.78 5.91 8.10
N GLY A 333 32.20 6.72 9.08
CA GLY A 333 31.81 8.14 9.17
C GLY A 333 30.33 8.39 9.49
N LEU A 334 29.56 7.38 9.88
CA LEU A 334 28.16 7.56 10.30
C LEU A 334 27.98 7.67 11.82
N GLY A 335 29.01 7.34 12.60
CA GLY A 335 29.08 7.54 14.05
C GLY A 335 27.77 7.24 14.76
N THR A 336 27.33 5.97 14.78
CA THR A 336 26.42 5.39 15.79
C THR A 336 26.09 3.96 15.39
N GLY A 337 26.34 3.04 16.32
CA GLY A 337 25.99 1.63 16.18
C GLY A 337 24.49 1.39 16.02
N LEU A 338 24.13 0.21 15.52
CA LEU A 338 22.77 -0.22 15.15
C LEU A 338 21.65 -0.06 16.19
N VAL A 339 21.96 0.33 17.44
CA VAL A 339 21.06 0.35 18.60
C VAL A 339 19.87 1.32 18.48
N ASN A 340 19.90 2.29 17.56
CA ASN A 340 18.87 3.36 17.49
C ASN A 340 17.94 3.34 16.27
N ARG A 341 17.91 2.27 15.46
CA ARG A 341 17.00 2.20 14.30
C ARG A 341 15.68 1.53 14.67
N ARG A 342 14.58 2.31 14.64
CA ARG A 342 13.22 1.80 14.81
C ARG A 342 12.90 0.74 13.74
N CYS A 343 12.84 -0.53 14.16
CA CYS A 343 12.03 -1.54 13.50
C CYS A 343 10.63 -0.96 13.31
N SER A 344 10.21 -0.75 12.08
CA SER A 344 8.86 -0.29 11.79
C SER A 344 7.92 -1.48 11.92
N SER A 345 7.61 -1.91 13.16
CA SER A 345 6.44 -2.74 13.40
C SER A 345 5.20 -1.88 13.14
N SER A 346 4.17 -2.46 12.52
CA SER A 346 2.96 -1.77 12.09
C SER A 346 2.07 -1.25 13.24
N THR A 347 2.54 -1.18 14.48
CA THR A 347 1.75 -0.71 15.63
C THR A 347 2.13 0.67 16.14
N ASP A 348 3.23 1.28 15.68
CA ASP A 348 3.75 2.52 16.28
C ASP A 348 3.31 3.79 15.54
N SER A 349 2.02 4.14 15.69
CA SER A 349 1.57 5.52 15.53
C SER A 349 0.47 5.92 16.52
N THR A 350 0.73 5.74 17.82
CA THR A 350 0.09 6.57 18.85
C THR A 350 1.06 7.71 19.20
N ARG A 351 0.62 8.95 18.93
CA ARG A 351 1.35 10.15 19.34
C ARG A 351 1.49 10.13 20.87
N LYS A 352 2.72 10.03 21.38
CA LYS A 352 3.05 10.33 22.78
C LYS A 352 3.00 11.85 22.98
N HIS A 353 1.79 12.39 23.07
CA HIS A 353 1.51 13.65 23.74
C HIS A 353 0.06 13.61 24.22
N THR A 354 -0.14 12.95 25.36
CA THR A 354 -1.36 13.05 26.13
C THR A 354 -0.92 13.30 27.57
N GLY A 355 -1.14 14.54 28.03
CA GLY A 355 -0.96 14.90 29.44
C GLY A 355 -1.79 13.96 30.32
N SER A 356 -1.28 13.68 31.53
CA SER A 356 -1.92 12.74 32.44
C SER A 356 -3.32 13.24 32.85
N MET A 357 -4.26 12.33 33.10
CA MET A 357 -5.61 12.67 33.61
C MET A 357 -5.58 13.49 34.91
N ARG A 358 -4.45 13.47 35.64
CA ARG A 358 -4.24 14.29 36.84
C ARG A 358 -4.27 15.80 36.54
N GLN A 359 -3.83 16.23 35.34
CA GLN A 359 -3.88 17.63 34.90
C GLN A 359 -5.28 18.06 34.43
N LEU A 360 -6.10 17.14 33.91
CA LEU A 360 -7.49 17.41 33.51
C LEU A 360 -8.45 17.54 34.71
N GLY A 361 -8.15 16.84 35.81
CA GLY A 361 -8.93 16.94 37.06
C GLY A 361 -8.76 18.28 37.79
N GLN A 362 -7.55 18.86 37.75
CA GLN A 362 -7.27 20.16 38.39
C GLN A 362 -7.90 21.35 37.65
N MET A 363 -7.97 21.32 36.31
CA MET A 363 -8.63 22.38 35.52
C MET A 363 -10.16 22.38 35.60
N LYS A 364 -10.79 21.25 35.95
CA LYS A 364 -12.26 21.18 36.13
C LYS A 364 -12.72 21.60 37.52
N ARG A 365 -11.84 21.56 38.52
CA ARG A 365 -12.16 21.93 39.91
C ARG A 365 -12.01 23.43 40.20
N SER A 366 -11.32 24.17 39.33
CA SER A 366 -11.16 25.62 39.44
C SER A 366 -12.24 26.43 38.71
N LYS A 367 -13.31 25.79 38.20
CA LYS A 367 -14.35 26.46 37.39
C LYS A 367 -15.75 26.41 38.01
N SER A 368 -15.86 25.99 39.28
CA SER A 368 -17.14 25.86 40.00
C SER A 368 -17.19 26.67 41.31
N GLN A 369 -16.42 27.74 41.43
CA GLN A 369 -16.56 28.73 42.51
C GLN A 369 -16.49 30.13 41.91
N SER A 370 -17.64 30.64 41.47
CA SER A 370 -17.97 32.07 41.44
C SER A 370 -19.32 32.25 40.73
N ALA A 371 -20.41 32.38 41.49
CA ALA A 371 -21.56 33.23 41.19
C ALA A 371 -22.65 32.98 42.25
N ASP A 372 -22.58 33.78 43.31
CA ASP A 372 -23.66 33.97 44.28
C ASP A 372 -24.69 34.96 43.74
N PHE A 373 -25.99 34.65 43.99
CA PHE A 373 -27.14 35.51 44.34
C PHE A 373 -27.53 36.73 43.42
N VAL A 374 -28.80 37.05 43.14
CA VAL A 374 -29.96 37.36 44.02
C VAL A 374 -31.32 37.28 43.27
N ASP A 375 -32.36 36.83 43.99
CA ASP A 375 -33.84 36.99 44.00
C ASP A 375 -34.72 37.35 42.78
N GLY A 376 -35.95 36.79 42.84
CA GLY A 376 -37.17 37.54 42.50
C GLY A 376 -38.34 36.76 41.88
N ASP A 377 -39.21 36.23 42.75
CA ASP A 377 -40.68 36.15 42.64
C ASP A 377 -41.45 35.17 41.71
N LEU A 378 -42.11 34.23 42.41
CA LEU A 378 -43.57 33.97 42.49
C LEU A 378 -44.34 33.13 41.42
N GLU A 379 -45.09 32.18 42.01
CA GLU A 379 -46.39 31.57 41.64
C GLU A 379 -46.47 30.22 40.86
N THR A 380 -46.69 29.15 41.66
CA THR A 380 -47.80 28.12 41.68
C THR A 380 -48.67 27.94 40.41
N GLN A 381 -49.21 26.78 39.96
CA GLN A 381 -49.75 25.52 40.52
C GLN A 381 -49.57 24.38 39.48
N SER A 382 -49.30 23.11 39.79
CA SER A 382 -50.10 22.05 40.46
C SER A 382 -51.31 21.51 39.67
N VAL A 383 -51.38 20.16 39.60
CA VAL A 383 -52.47 19.25 39.19
C VAL A 383 -52.60 18.93 37.68
N TYR A 384 -52.38 17.67 37.29
CA TYR A 384 -53.45 16.75 36.86
C TYR A 384 -52.97 15.30 36.74
N THR A 385 -53.89 14.44 37.15
CA THR A 385 -53.85 13.02 37.51
C THR A 385 -53.99 12.09 36.32
N ALA A 386 -53.70 10.81 36.59
CA ALA A 386 -53.89 9.66 35.72
C ALA A 386 -55.34 9.45 35.24
N GLY A 387 -55.44 8.84 34.06
CA GLY A 387 -56.57 8.08 33.54
C GLY A 387 -56.02 6.97 32.66
#